data_AF-A0A9D2ETS4-F1
#
_entry.id   AF-A0A9D2ETS4-F1
#
_cell.length_a   1.000
_cell.length_b   1.000
_cell.length_c   1.000
_cell.angle_alpha   90.00
_cell.angle_beta   90.00
_cell.angle_gamma   90.00
#
_symmetry.space_group_name_H-M   'P 1'
#
loop_
_entity.id
_entity.type
_entity.pdbx_description
1 polymer ?
#
loop_
_entity_poly.entity_id
_entity_poly.type
_entity_poly.pdbx_seq_one_letter_code
_entity_poly.pdbx_strand_id
1 'polypeptide(L)' 'MIRVFVCPECGKIRIVSKFLKAECYQCGAQMKPCGIPYTEWVEMSREEREQISEKFRNQDS' A
#
# COMPACT_ATOMS: atom_id res chain seq x y z
N MET A 1 4.56 15.23 -1.85
CA MET A 1 3.17 14.79 -2.06
C MET A 1 3.04 13.39 -1.48
N ILE A 2 2.10 13.17 -0.57
CA ILE A 2 1.96 11.90 0.16
C ILE A 2 1.38 10.84 -0.77
N ARG A 3 1.97 9.63 -0.77
CA ARG A 3 1.47 8.49 -1.53
C ARG A 3 1.29 7.29 -0.61
N VAL A 4 0.34 6.44 -0.99
CA VAL A 4 0.04 5.20 -0.30
C VAL A 4 0.71 4.04 -1.03
N PHE A 5 1.41 3.22 -0.26
CA PHE A 5 2.15 2.05 -0.73
C PHE A 5 1.59 0.82 -0.05
N VAL A 6 1.52 -0.27 -0.80
CA VAL A 6 1.04 -1.56 -0.31
C VAL A 6 2.14 -2.58 -0.55
N CYS A 7 2.38 -3.42 0.46
CA CYS A 7 3.30 -4.54 0.34
C CYS A 7 2.61 -5.68 -0.41
N PRO A 8 3.16 -6.16 -1.54
CA PRO A 8 2.56 -7.28 -2.27
C PRO A 8 2.62 -8.60 -1.49
N GLU A 9 3.67 -8.82 -0.68
CA GLU A 9 3.83 -10.07 0.07
C GLU A 9 2.86 -10.19 1.26
N CYS A 10 2.84 -9.17 2.13
CA CYS A 10 2.10 -9.26 3.40
C CYS A 10 0.86 -8.36 3.44
N GLY A 11 0.62 -7.54 2.41
CA GLY A 11 -0.53 -6.64 2.34
C GLY A 11 -0.44 -5.39 3.23
N LYS A 12 0.66 -5.19 3.98
CA LYS A 12 0.78 -3.99 4.84
C LYS A 12 0.77 -2.72 4.01
N ILE A 13 0.02 -1.74 4.49
CA ILE A 13 -0.03 -0.41 3.91
C ILE A 13 0.94 0.53 4.64
N ARG A 14 1.63 1.38 3.88
CA ARG A 14 2.41 2.50 4.40
C ARG A 14 2.11 3.76 3.62
N ILE A 15 2.09 4.87 4.36
CA ILE A 15 1.88 6.20 3.82
C ILE A 15 3.21 6.93 3.93
N VAL A 16 3.81 7.29 2.79
CA VAL A 16 5.12 7.96 2.78
C VAL A 16 5.10 9.17 1.86
N SER A 17 5.86 10.20 2.23
CA SER A 17 5.97 11.46 1.47
C SER A 17 7.13 11.46 0.47
N LYS A 18 8.14 10.60 0.65
CA LYS A 18 9.32 10.45 -0.23
C LYS A 18 9.29 9.10 -0.95
N PHE A 19 9.42 9.15 -2.27
CA PHE A 19 9.16 8.06 -3.23
C PHE A 19 10.26 7.00 -3.36
N LEU A 20 11.39 7.12 -2.66
CA LEU A 20 12.63 6.56 -3.22
C LEU A 20 12.85 5.05 -3.09
N LYS A 21 12.18 4.34 -2.16
CA LYS A 21 12.16 2.86 -2.01
C LYS A 21 11.49 2.55 -0.68
N ALA A 22 10.16 2.51 -0.64
CA ALA A 22 9.47 2.09 0.58
C ALA A 22 9.66 0.58 0.75
N GLU A 23 10.31 0.18 1.83
CA GLU A 23 10.45 -1.23 2.21
C GLU A 23 9.42 -1.58 3.29
N CYS A 24 8.87 -2.78 3.20
CA CYS A 24 7.97 -3.31 4.20
C CYS A 24 8.74 -3.72 5.45
N TYR A 25 8.46 -3.10 6.60
CA TYR A 25 9.10 -3.46 7.86
C TYR A 25 8.81 -4.88 8.36
N GLN A 26 7.80 -5.55 7.81
CA GLN A 26 7.43 -6.89 8.27
C GLN A 26 8.14 -7.99 7.49
N CYS A 27 8.36 -7.82 6.19
CA CYS A 27 8.92 -8.86 5.33
C CYS A 27 10.15 -8.41 4.52
N GLY A 28 10.55 -7.14 4.59
CA GLY A 28 11.66 -6.60 3.81
C GLY A 28 11.37 -6.44 2.31
N ALA A 29 10.16 -6.77 1.85
CA ALA A 29 9.81 -6.66 0.44
C ALA A 29 9.66 -5.18 0.00
N GLN A 30 9.98 -4.92 -1.27
CA GLN A 30 9.80 -3.61 -1.87
C GLN A 30 8.31 -3.32 -2.08
N MET A 31 7.83 -2.24 -1.47
CA MET A 31 6.42 -1.87 -1.53
C MET A 31 6.09 -1.22 -2.88
N LYS A 32 4.92 -1.53 -3.43
CA LYS A 32 4.41 -0.97 -4.67
C LYS A 32 3.44 0.18 -4.35
N PRO A 33 3.49 1.31 -5.08
CA PRO A 33 2.50 2.37 -4.91
C PRO A 33 1.13 1.86 -5.35
N CYS A 34 0.07 2.09 -4.57
CA CYS A 34 -1.25 1.57 -4.94
C CYS A 34 -2.00 2.41 -5.98
N GLY A 35 -1.44 3.55 -6.38
CA GLY A 35 -2.06 4.50 -7.32
C GLY A 35 -3.12 5.40 -6.69
N ILE A 36 -3.51 5.14 -5.44
CA ILE A 36 -4.52 5.93 -4.73
C ILE A 36 -3.85 7.14 -4.05
N PRO A 37 -4.36 8.36 -4.29
CA PRO A 37 -3.88 9.55 -3.61
C PRO A 37 -4.24 9.50 -2.11
N TYR A 38 -3.40 10.12 -1.27
CA TYR A 38 -3.61 10.11 0.18
C TYR A 38 -4.99 10.68 0.60
N THR A 39 -5.50 11.68 -0.11
CA THR A 39 -6.81 12.30 0.16
C THR A 39 -7.96 11.30 0.00
N GLU A 40 -7.92 10.47 -1.03
CA GLU A 40 -8.92 9.42 -1.23
C GLU A 40 -8.75 8.33 -0.17
N TRP A 41 -7.52 7.92 0.12
CA TRP A 41 -7.22 6.91 1.13
C TRP A 41 -7.75 7.23 2.53
N VAL A 42 -7.72 8.50 2.95
CA VAL A 42 -8.24 8.90 4.27
C VAL A 42 -9.76 8.85 4.34
N GLU A 43 -10.45 9.03 3.21
CA GLU A 43 -11.91 8.92 3.10
C GLU A 43 -12.37 7.46 2.99
N MET A 44 -11.51 6.55 2.52
CA MET A 44 -11.83 5.13 2.44
C MET A 44 -12.10 4.50 3.82
N SER A 45 -13.11 3.64 3.84
CA SER A 45 -13.46 2.79 4.97
C SER A 45 -12.41 1.68 5.21
N ARG A 46 -12.51 1.02 6.37
CA ARG A 46 -11.61 -0.08 6.71
C ARG A 46 -11.71 -1.24 5.73
N GLU A 47 -12.93 -1.60 5.31
CA GLU A 47 -13.18 -2.69 4.36
C GLU A 47 -12.53 -2.41 3.01
N GLU A 48 -12.66 -1.19 2.49
CA GLU A 48 -12.03 -0.81 1.22
C GLU A 48 -10.50 -0.90 1.28
N ARG A 49 -9.90 -0.51 2.40
CA ARG A 49 -8.45 -0.64 2.62
C ARG A 49 -8.01 -2.10 2.68
N GLU A 50 -8.82 -2.97 3.28
CA GLU A 50 -8.57 -4.42 3.34
C GLU A 50 -8.70 -5.04 1.94
N GLN A 51 -9.71 -4.67 1.15
CA GLN A 51 -9.84 -5.11 -0.25
C GLN A 51 -8.64 -4.70 -1.11
N ILE A 52 -8.11 -3.49 -0.91
CA ILE A 52 -6.89 -3.06 -1.59
C ILE A 52 -5.72 -3.93 -1.17
N SER A 53 -5.52 -4.16 0.13
CA SER A 53 -4.48 -5.04 0.65
C SER A 53 -4.53 -6.44 0.01
N GLU A 54 -5.73 -7.02 -0.10
CA GLU A 54 -5.94 -8.33 -0.71
C GLU A 54 -5.71 -8.33 -2.22
N LYS A 55 -6.20 -7.32 -2.95
CA LYS A 55 -5.96 -7.18 -4.39
C LYS A 55 -4.47 -7.12 -4.71
N PHE A 56 -3.69 -6.41 -3.92
CA PHE A 56 -2.24 -6.32 -4.11
C PHE A 56 -1.50 -7.61 -3.76
N ARG A 57 -2.06 -8.43 -2.84
CA ARG A 57 -1.51 -9.74 -2.51
C ARG A 57 -1.80 -10.79 -3.60
N ASN A 58 -2.94 -10.68 -4.27
CA ASN A 58 -3.38 -11.65 -5.29
C ASN A 58 -2.95 -11.28 -6.72
N GLN A 59 -2.28 -10.14 -6.94
CA GLN A 59 -1.82 -9.71 -8.28
C GLN A 59 -0.50 -10.35 -8.72
N ASP A 60 0.19 -11.10 -7.86
CA ASP A 60 1.44 -11.81 -8.16
C ASP A 60 1.18 -13.35 -8.36
N SER A 61 0.03 -13.75 -8.95
CA SER A 61 -0.27 -15.14 -9.36
C SER A 61 -0.52 -15.30 -10.86
#